data_AF-A0A9D4UY77-F1
#
_entry.id   AF-A0A9D4UY77-F1
#
_cell.length_a   1.000
_cell.length_b   1.000
_cell.length_c   1.000
_cell.angle_alpha   90.00
_cell.angle_beta   90.00
_cell.angle_gamma   90.00
#
_symmetry.space_group_name_H-M   'P 1'
#
loop_
_entity.id
_entity.type
_entity.pdbx_description
1 polymer ?
#
loop_
_entity_poly.entity_id
_entity_poly.type
_entity_poly.pdbx_seq_one_letter_code
_entity_poly.pdbx_strand_id
1 'polypeptide(L)'
;MACGARECIVPLMIICDKNCVFKLKPEVSFEELYAEGRKNVRFGFAFGGSLTDKLFVGIDYTFKAMEKIELVQFRRWGLKEAARWVLKRQDQDSGELLGYYLPMFYAMVCMKIWGYDVTHPVLHRPLSAFEMFSIERKEHCVIQSAVSPVWDTTLVVRALVESRLPLDHSALQKAGKWLLEKQITKHGDWSYKSKAGYVPVGIPILQQMVPRC
;
A
#
# COMPACT_ATOMS: atom_id res chain seq x y z
N MET A 1 2.94 7.28 13.10
CA MET A 1 2.96 7.15 11.64
C MET A 1 1.53 7.03 11.12
N ALA A 2 1.20 7.71 10.02
CA ALA A 2 -0.10 7.56 9.34
C ALA A 2 -0.28 6.13 8.78
N CYS A 3 -1.52 5.69 8.56
CA CYS A 3 -1.80 4.32 8.10
C CYS A 3 -1.13 4.02 6.76
N GLY A 4 -1.36 4.85 5.73
CA GLY A 4 -0.81 4.62 4.39
C GLY A 4 0.73 4.62 4.34
N ALA A 5 1.38 5.47 5.14
CA ALA A 5 2.84 5.46 5.25
C ALA A 5 3.36 4.15 5.86
N ARG A 6 2.70 3.66 6.91
CA ARG A 6 3.07 2.39 7.57
C ARG A 6 2.87 1.19 6.65
N GLU A 7 1.81 1.21 5.85
CA GLU A 7 1.50 0.16 4.88
C GLU A 7 2.55 0.03 3.77
N CYS A 8 3.18 1.13 3.35
CA CYS A 8 4.35 1.08 2.46
C CYS A 8 5.64 0.70 3.20
N ILE A 9 5.87 1.30 4.37
CA ILE A 9 7.17 1.19 5.06
C ILE A 9 7.43 -0.23 5.56
N VAL A 10 6.42 -0.93 6.08
CA VAL A 10 6.62 -2.29 6.63
C VAL A 10 7.12 -3.29 5.57
N PRO A 11 6.49 -3.41 4.39
CA PRO A 11 7.05 -4.19 3.28
C PRO A 11 8.42 -3.69 2.83
N LEU A 12 8.61 -2.36 2.71
CA LEU A 12 9.88 -1.78 2.27
C LEU A 12 11.05 -2.12 3.20
N MET A 13 10.82 -2.22 4.52
CA MET A 13 11.87 -2.64 5.45
C MET A 13 12.44 -4.02 5.06
N ILE A 14 11.60 -4.97 4.63
CA ILE A 14 12.06 -6.30 4.20
C ILE A 14 12.75 -6.22 2.84
N ILE A 15 12.20 -5.44 1.90
CA ILE A 15 12.78 -5.27 0.57
C ILE A 15 14.19 -4.67 0.67
N CYS A 16 14.34 -3.58 1.43
CA CYS A 16 15.62 -2.91 1.65
C CYS A 16 16.62 -3.80 2.38
N ASP A 17 16.16 -4.56 3.39
CA ASP A 17 16.99 -5.50 4.14
C ASP A 17 17.59 -6.60 3.25
N LYS A 18 16.76 -7.17 2.37
CA LYS A 18 17.15 -8.26 1.47
C LYS A 18 17.94 -7.77 0.26
N ASN A 19 17.76 -6.49 -0.11
CA ASN A 19 18.42 -5.82 -1.22
C ASN A 19 18.49 -6.69 -2.48
N CYS A 20 17.37 -7.33 -2.83
CA CYS A 20 17.32 -8.29 -3.93
C CYS A 20 17.45 -7.54 -5.27
N VAL A 21 18.43 -7.93 -6.08
CA VAL A 21 18.67 -7.33 -7.39
C VAL A 21 18.11 -8.23 -8.48
N PHE A 22 17.05 -7.77 -9.14
CA PHE A 22 16.49 -8.41 -10.33
C PHE A 22 17.28 -7.96 -11.56
N LYS A 23 18.03 -8.89 -12.18
CA LYS A 23 18.81 -8.59 -13.38
C LYS A 23 17.87 -8.34 -14.55
N LEU A 24 18.05 -7.20 -15.21
CA LEU A 24 17.35 -6.85 -16.43
C LEU A 24 18.00 -7.53 -17.64
N LYS A 25 17.25 -7.58 -18.74
CA LYS A 25 17.82 -8.03 -20.01
C LYS A 25 18.85 -7.02 -20.51
N PRO A 26 19.91 -7.46 -21.21
CA PRO A 26 21.01 -6.58 -21.62
C PRO A 26 20.59 -5.41 -22.52
N GLU A 27 19.46 -5.50 -23.21
CA GLU A 27 18.99 -4.46 -24.11
C GLU A 27 18.40 -3.24 -23.38
N VAL A 28 18.06 -3.38 -22.09
CA VAL A 28 17.50 -2.28 -21.28
C VAL A 28 18.61 -1.71 -20.41
N SER A 29 19.08 -0.53 -20.77
CA SER A 29 20.00 0.29 -19.98
C SER A 29 19.25 1.48 -19.36
N PHE A 30 19.84 2.08 -18.34
CA PHE A 30 19.34 3.31 -17.70
C PHE A 30 20.46 4.36 -17.57
N GLU A 31 21.49 4.27 -18.41
CA GLU A 31 22.60 5.24 -18.40
C GLU A 31 22.11 6.65 -18.74
N GLU A 32 21.03 6.77 -19.54
CA GLU A 32 20.38 8.03 -19.90
C GLU A 32 19.73 8.76 -18.71
N LEU A 33 19.44 8.07 -17.61
CA LEU A 33 18.89 8.69 -16.40
C LEU A 33 19.96 9.45 -15.59
N TYR A 34 21.24 9.26 -15.91
CA TYR A 34 22.36 9.86 -15.19
C TYR A 34 22.99 10.98 -16.01
N ALA A 35 22.58 12.23 -15.74
CA ALA A 35 23.11 13.42 -16.43
C ALA A 35 24.64 13.53 -16.34
N GLU A 36 25.23 13.12 -15.21
CA GLU A 36 26.67 13.17 -14.96
C GLU A 36 27.38 11.84 -15.29
N GLY A 37 26.64 10.83 -15.78
CA GLY A 37 27.08 9.45 -15.93
C GLY A 37 27.04 8.65 -14.61
N ARG A 38 26.66 7.38 -14.67
CA ARG A 38 26.36 6.54 -13.49
C ARG A 38 27.50 6.47 -12.46
N LYS A 39 28.76 6.54 -12.90
CA LYS A 39 29.94 6.46 -12.01
C LYS A 39 30.15 7.70 -11.15
N ASN A 40 29.64 8.86 -11.57
CA ASN A 40 29.89 10.14 -10.90
C ASN A 40 28.80 10.50 -9.88
N VAL A 41 27.73 9.69 -9.83
CA VAL A 41 26.56 9.93 -8.98
C VAL A 41 26.92 9.79 -7.51
N ARG A 42 26.55 10.80 -6.72
CA ARG A 42 26.67 10.78 -5.26
C ARG A 42 25.33 10.42 -4.64
N PHE A 43 25.22 9.21 -4.09
CA PHE A 43 24.00 8.70 -3.45
C PHE A 43 23.83 9.11 -1.97
N GLY A 44 24.80 9.82 -1.39
CA GLY A 44 24.77 10.26 0.01
C GLY A 44 24.01 11.57 0.20
N PHE A 45 23.26 11.68 1.30
CA PHE A 45 22.68 12.96 1.70
C PHE A 45 23.78 13.91 2.18
N ALA A 46 23.75 15.16 1.70
CA ALA A 46 24.63 16.21 2.18
C ALA A 46 24.19 16.65 3.59
N PHE A 47 25.15 16.90 4.49
CA PHE A 47 24.90 17.55 5.78
C PHE A 47 24.62 19.05 5.58
N GLY A 48 23.50 19.35 4.93
CA GLY A 48 22.99 20.71 4.73
C GLY A 48 21.71 20.94 5.54
N GLY A 49 21.35 22.20 5.76
CA GLY A 49 20.07 22.57 6.38
C GLY A 49 20.11 22.77 7.90
N SER A 50 18.95 22.56 8.52
CA SER A 50 18.66 22.84 9.94
C SER A 50 19.38 21.87 10.89
N LEU A 51 19.39 22.19 12.19
CA LEU A 51 20.00 21.30 13.20
C LEU A 51 19.31 19.93 13.25
N THR A 52 18.00 19.89 13.05
CA THR A 52 17.22 18.66 12.98
C THR A 52 17.63 17.80 11.78
N ASP A 53 17.87 18.42 10.61
CA ASP A 53 18.28 17.68 9.41
C ASP A 53 19.63 16.99 9.64
N LYS A 54 20.58 17.72 10.21
CA LYS A 54 21.91 17.17 10.55
C LYS A 54 21.81 16.03 11.55
N LEU A 55 20.90 16.12 12.53
CA LEU A 55 20.64 15.05 13.49
C LEU A 55 20.08 13.81 12.79
N PHE A 56 19.05 13.95 11.95
CA PHE A 56 18.46 12.83 11.22
C PHE A 56 19.46 12.13 10.30
N VAL A 57 20.27 12.92 9.57
CA VAL A 57 21.32 12.38 8.70
C VAL A 57 22.40 11.66 9.52
N GLY A 58 22.80 12.22 10.66
CA GLY A 58 23.75 11.57 11.58
C GLY A 58 23.24 10.22 12.13
N ILE A 59 21.95 10.16 12.52
CA ILE A 59 21.31 8.92 12.96
C ILE A 59 21.27 7.89 11.83
N ASP A 60 20.89 8.30 10.62
CA ASP A 60 20.85 7.41 9.44
C ASP A 60 22.23 6.82 9.11
N TYR A 61 23.29 7.63 9.09
CA TYR A 61 24.66 7.14 8.90
C TYR A 61 25.09 6.19 10.02
N THR A 62 24.68 6.46 11.26
CA THR A 62 24.99 5.58 12.41
C THR A 62 24.33 4.22 12.25
N PHE A 63 23.04 4.17 11.89
CA PHE A 63 22.34 2.91 11.64
C PHE A 63 22.93 2.13 10.46
N LYS A 64 23.30 2.81 9.37
CA LYS A 64 23.99 2.18 8.24
C LYS A 64 25.36 1.63 8.63
N ALA A 65 26.10 2.34 9.50
CA ALA A 65 27.36 1.86 10.03
C ALA A 65 27.16 0.61 10.91
N MET A 66 26.16 0.63 11.81
CA MET A 66 25.78 -0.51 12.64
C MET A 66 25.37 -1.73 11.81
N GLU A 67 24.67 -1.52 10.70
CA GLU A 67 24.29 -2.58 9.76
C GLU A 67 25.52 -3.21 9.10
N LYS A 68 26.50 -2.40 8.68
CA LYS A 68 27.75 -2.88 8.06
C LYS A 68 28.60 -3.74 9.00
N ILE A 69 28.56 -3.46 10.30
CA ILE A 69 29.29 -4.22 11.34
C ILE A 69 28.42 -5.32 11.97
N GLU A 70 27.24 -5.60 11.39
CA GLU A 70 26.30 -6.66 11.80
C GLU A 70 25.82 -6.59 13.26
N LEU A 71 25.87 -5.42 13.91
CA LEU A 71 25.47 -5.23 15.31
C LEU A 71 23.94 -5.11 15.51
N VAL A 72 23.14 -5.83 14.72
CA VAL A 72 21.67 -5.77 14.75
C VAL A 72 21.09 -7.07 15.32
N GLN A 73 21.18 -7.22 16.64
CA GLN A 73 20.88 -8.47 17.36
C GLN A 73 19.47 -9.05 17.11
N PHE A 74 18.47 -8.21 16.81
CA PHE A 74 17.08 -8.64 16.60
C PHE A 74 16.61 -8.58 15.14
N ARG A 75 17.53 -8.44 14.18
CA ARG A 75 17.21 -8.29 12.74
C ARG A 75 16.25 -9.37 12.24
N ARG A 76 16.58 -10.64 12.46
CA ARG A 76 15.77 -11.79 12.01
C ARG A 76 14.37 -11.81 12.62
N TRP A 77 14.25 -11.45 13.89
CA TRP A 77 12.96 -11.40 14.58
C TRP A 77 12.10 -10.27 14.00
N GLY A 78 12.66 -9.07 13.86
CA GLY A 78 11.97 -7.91 13.29
C GLY A 78 11.45 -8.18 11.87
N LEU A 79 12.25 -8.84 11.02
CA LEU A 79 11.84 -9.22 9.67
C LEU A 79 10.68 -10.23 9.67
N LYS A 80 10.70 -11.22 10.57
CA LYS A 80 9.60 -12.19 10.71
C LYS A 80 8.32 -11.50 11.19
N GLU A 81 8.42 -10.58 12.14
CA GLU A 81 7.27 -9.80 12.60
C GLU A 81 6.73 -8.90 11.49
N ALA A 82 7.59 -8.25 10.71
CA ALA A 82 7.18 -7.44 9.56
C ALA A 82 6.46 -8.30 8.50
N ALA A 83 6.97 -9.48 8.18
CA ALA A 83 6.34 -10.39 7.22
C ALA A 83 4.97 -10.87 7.75
N ARG A 84 4.89 -11.23 9.03
CA ARG A 84 3.63 -11.60 9.68
C ARG A 84 2.65 -10.43 9.70
N TRP A 85 3.13 -9.21 9.92
CA TRP A 85 2.32 -8.00 9.94
C TRP A 85 1.64 -7.76 8.59
N VAL A 86 2.37 -7.98 7.49
CA VAL A 86 1.86 -7.88 6.12
C VAL A 86 0.81 -8.97 5.86
N LEU A 87 1.12 -10.23 6.17
CA LEU A 87 0.20 -11.36 5.96
C LEU A 87 -1.10 -11.22 6.76
N LYS A 88 -1.03 -10.73 8.00
CA LYS A 88 -2.22 -10.54 8.87
C LYS A 88 -3.20 -9.51 8.31
N ARG A 89 -2.74 -8.60 7.45
CA ARG A 89 -3.56 -7.53 6.84
C ARG A 89 -3.93 -7.80 5.39
N GLN A 90 -3.54 -8.95 4.86
CA GLN A 90 -4.10 -9.43 3.61
C GLN A 90 -5.56 -9.79 3.86
N ASP A 91 -6.45 -9.24 3.04
CA ASP A 91 -7.85 -9.61 3.07
C ASP A 91 -8.00 -11.09 2.69
N GLN A 92 -8.74 -11.87 3.48
CA GLN A 92 -8.84 -13.31 3.25
C GLN A 92 -9.77 -13.67 2.10
N ASP A 93 -10.71 -12.79 1.77
CA ASP A 93 -11.75 -13.01 0.77
C ASP A 93 -11.24 -12.54 -0.59
N SER A 94 -10.77 -11.30 -0.72
CA SER A 94 -10.25 -10.76 -1.98
C SER A 94 -8.78 -11.01 -2.21
N GLY A 95 -8.03 -11.32 -1.16
CA GLY A 95 -6.58 -11.41 -1.23
C GLY A 95 -5.90 -10.07 -1.45
N GLU A 96 -6.62 -8.95 -1.41
CA GLU A 96 -6.03 -7.62 -1.45
C GLU A 96 -5.06 -7.41 -0.29
N LEU A 97 -3.98 -6.69 -0.57
CA LEU A 97 -3.12 -6.19 0.49
C LEU A 97 -3.24 -4.68 0.55
N LEU A 98 -3.74 -4.19 1.68
CA LEU A 98 -3.58 -2.79 2.09
C LEU A 98 -4.30 -1.77 1.18
N GLY A 99 -5.21 -2.19 0.29
CA GLY A 99 -6.25 -1.34 -0.35
C GLY A 99 -5.80 -0.21 -1.27
N TYR A 100 -4.50 -0.05 -1.52
CA TYR A 100 -3.92 0.97 -2.39
C TYR A 100 -2.87 0.33 -3.31
N TYR A 101 -2.70 0.85 -4.52
CA TYR A 101 -1.79 0.30 -5.51
C TYR A 101 -0.36 0.13 -4.98
N LEU A 102 0.22 1.18 -4.40
CA LEU A 102 1.63 1.21 -4.02
C LEU A 102 1.96 0.29 -2.82
N PRO A 103 1.22 0.33 -1.69
CA PRO A 103 1.34 -0.69 -0.64
C PRO A 103 1.16 -2.12 -1.14
N MET A 104 0.20 -2.36 -2.04
CA MET A 104 -0.06 -3.70 -2.57
C MET A 104 1.12 -4.18 -3.41
N PHE A 105 1.67 -3.32 -4.27
CA PHE A 105 2.88 -3.61 -5.04
C PHE A 105 4.06 -3.98 -4.14
N TYR A 106 4.37 -3.14 -3.14
CA TYR A 106 5.47 -3.43 -2.22
C TYR A 106 5.22 -4.69 -1.40
N ALA A 107 3.99 -4.96 -0.98
CA ALA A 107 3.67 -6.16 -0.24
C ALA A 107 3.85 -7.43 -1.11
N MET A 108 3.46 -7.39 -2.40
CA MET A 108 3.72 -8.49 -3.34
C MET A 108 5.21 -8.72 -3.56
N VAL A 109 5.99 -7.66 -3.83
CA VAL A 109 7.45 -7.77 -4.00
C VAL A 109 8.10 -8.31 -2.73
N CYS A 110 7.67 -7.83 -1.56
CA CYS A 110 8.10 -8.31 -0.26
C CYS A 110 7.83 -9.81 -0.08
N MET A 111 6.61 -10.28 -0.35
CA MET A 111 6.26 -11.70 -0.21
C MET A 111 7.02 -12.58 -1.22
N LYS A 112 7.28 -12.09 -2.44
CA LYS A 112 8.12 -12.79 -3.41
C LYS A 112 9.55 -12.95 -2.92
N ILE A 113 10.15 -11.87 -2.41
CA ILE A 113 11.50 -11.89 -1.81
C ILE A 113 11.55 -12.76 -0.54
N TRP A 114 10.45 -12.80 0.22
CA TRP A 114 10.32 -13.66 1.40
C TRP A 114 10.33 -15.16 1.07
N GLY A 115 10.02 -15.52 -0.19
CA GLY A 115 10.10 -16.89 -0.70
C GLY A 115 8.77 -17.50 -1.13
N TYR A 116 7.68 -16.74 -1.16
CA TYR A 116 6.42 -17.24 -1.73
C TYR A 116 6.51 -17.36 -3.25
N ASP A 117 5.93 -18.44 -3.78
CA ASP A 117 5.78 -18.60 -5.21
C ASP A 117 4.60 -17.78 -5.77
N VAL A 118 4.68 -17.37 -7.03
CA VAL A 118 3.62 -16.57 -7.69
C VAL A 118 2.30 -17.32 -7.78
N THR A 119 2.32 -18.66 -7.81
CA THR A 119 1.12 -19.51 -7.79
C THR A 119 0.51 -19.66 -6.39
N HIS A 120 1.26 -19.32 -5.34
CA HIS A 120 0.76 -19.41 -3.97
C HIS A 120 -0.36 -18.38 -3.75
N PRO A 121 -1.47 -18.71 -3.05
CA PRO A 121 -2.62 -17.81 -2.88
C PRO A 121 -2.27 -16.41 -2.32
N VAL A 122 -1.23 -16.34 -1.48
CA VAL A 122 -0.68 -15.09 -0.92
C VAL A 122 -0.25 -14.11 -2.02
N LEU A 123 0.26 -14.59 -3.15
CA LEU A 123 0.68 -13.76 -4.29
C LEU A 123 -0.32 -13.79 -5.44
N HIS A 124 -0.93 -14.95 -5.74
CA HIS A 124 -1.86 -15.08 -6.86
C HIS A 124 -3.08 -14.16 -6.72
N ARG A 125 -3.73 -14.13 -5.55
CA ARG A 125 -4.93 -13.33 -5.34
C ARG A 125 -4.68 -11.81 -5.47
N PRO A 126 -3.66 -11.23 -4.82
CA PRO A 126 -3.39 -9.81 -5.01
C PRO A 126 -2.92 -9.49 -6.42
N LEU A 127 -2.28 -10.40 -7.16
CA LEU A 127 -2.02 -10.20 -8.60
C LEU A 127 -3.32 -10.05 -9.39
N SER A 128 -4.32 -10.90 -9.16
CA SER A 128 -5.63 -10.75 -9.80
C SER A 128 -6.35 -9.46 -9.36
N ALA A 129 -6.26 -9.08 -8.09
CA ALA A 129 -6.81 -7.81 -7.60
C ALA A 129 -6.09 -6.59 -8.20
N PHE A 130 -4.80 -6.73 -8.53
CA PHE A 130 -3.99 -5.67 -9.12
C PHE A 130 -4.52 -5.23 -10.49
N GLU A 131 -5.07 -6.16 -11.27
CA GLU A 131 -5.70 -5.89 -12.56
C GLU A 131 -6.89 -4.91 -12.44
N MET A 132 -7.59 -4.87 -11.31
CA MET A 132 -8.72 -3.94 -11.13
C MET A 132 -8.30 -2.46 -11.03
N PHE A 133 -7.03 -2.19 -10.70
CA PHE A 133 -6.50 -0.83 -10.78
C PHE A 133 -6.26 -0.41 -12.23
N SER A 134 -6.17 -1.36 -13.16
CA SER A 134 -5.91 -1.08 -14.56
C SER A 134 -7.18 -0.63 -15.29
N ILE A 135 -7.03 0.41 -16.08
CA ILE A 135 -8.03 0.91 -17.00
C ILE A 135 -7.45 0.75 -18.41
N GLU A 136 -7.94 -0.25 -19.12
CA GLU A 136 -7.58 -0.45 -20.51
C GLU A 136 -8.26 0.59 -21.40
N ARG A 137 -7.46 1.26 -22.24
CA ARG A 137 -7.89 2.11 -23.35
C ARG A 137 -7.37 1.50 -24.65
N LYS A 138 -7.86 1.99 -25.79
CA LYS A 138 -7.50 1.43 -27.11
C LYS A 138 -6.00 1.45 -27.39
N GLU A 139 -5.27 2.45 -26.90
CA GLU A 139 -3.85 2.66 -27.22
C GLU A 139 -2.92 2.57 -26.00
N HIS A 140 -3.47 2.59 -24.79
CA HIS A 140 -2.68 2.60 -23.56
C HIS A 140 -3.47 2.02 -22.39
N CYS A 141 -2.76 1.67 -21.32
CA CYS A 141 -3.34 1.26 -20.06
C CYS A 141 -2.99 2.28 -18.97
N VAL A 142 -3.97 2.70 -18.19
CA VAL A 142 -3.77 3.60 -17.04
C VAL A 142 -3.94 2.82 -15.76
N ILE A 143 -2.98 2.94 -14.86
CA ILE A 143 -3.05 2.34 -13.53
C ILE A 143 -3.53 3.40 -12.54
N GLN A 144 -4.65 3.12 -11.89
CA GLN A 144 -5.18 3.96 -10.83
C GLN A 144 -4.40 3.75 -9.53
N SER A 145 -4.13 4.83 -8.80
CA SER A 145 -3.50 4.74 -7.48
C SER A 145 -4.45 4.16 -6.42
N ALA A 146 -5.74 4.49 -6.53
CA ALA A 146 -6.83 4.03 -5.68
C ALA A 146 -8.16 4.09 -6.45
N VAL A 147 -9.14 3.27 -6.05
CA VAL A 147 -10.49 3.28 -6.64
C VAL A 147 -11.50 3.71 -5.56
N SER A 148 -12.30 4.74 -5.86
CA SER A 148 -13.09 5.51 -4.89
C SER A 148 -14.62 5.37 -5.01
N PRO A 149 -15.20 4.18 -5.30
CA PRO A 149 -16.61 4.09 -5.66
C PRO A 149 -17.54 4.46 -4.51
N VAL A 150 -17.12 4.24 -3.25
CA VAL A 150 -17.92 4.60 -2.08
C VAL A 150 -17.96 6.12 -1.87
N TRP A 151 -16.80 6.76 -2.01
CA TRP A 151 -16.69 8.22 -2.00
C TRP A 151 -17.54 8.86 -3.09
N ASP A 152 -17.39 8.40 -4.33
CA ASP A 152 -18.09 8.94 -5.49
C ASP A 152 -19.60 8.75 -5.36
N THR A 153 -20.05 7.56 -4.94
CA THR A 153 -21.47 7.27 -4.73
C THR A 153 -22.06 8.16 -3.63
N THR A 154 -21.34 8.35 -2.52
CA THR A 154 -21.81 9.19 -1.41
C THR A 154 -21.96 10.65 -1.84
N LEU A 155 -21.00 11.18 -2.61
CA LEU A 155 -21.07 12.54 -3.13
C LEU A 155 -22.20 12.71 -4.15
N VAL A 156 -22.40 11.75 -5.04
CA VAL A 156 -23.50 11.78 -6.02
C VAL A 156 -24.86 11.69 -5.33
N VAL A 157 -25.02 10.78 -4.37
CA VAL A 157 -26.26 10.67 -3.56
C VAL A 157 -26.58 12.01 -2.90
N ARG A 158 -25.57 12.64 -2.27
CA ARG A 158 -25.75 13.95 -1.65
C ARG A 158 -26.17 15.01 -2.66
N ALA A 159 -25.47 15.11 -3.79
CA ALA A 159 -25.78 16.09 -4.83
C ALA A 159 -27.19 15.92 -5.42
N LEU A 160 -27.64 14.68 -5.61
CA LEU A 160 -28.99 14.38 -6.10
C LEU A 160 -30.08 14.77 -5.09
N VAL A 161 -29.86 14.51 -3.80
CA VAL A 161 -30.78 14.93 -2.74
C VAL A 161 -30.85 16.45 -2.64
N GLU A 162 -29.70 17.14 -2.69
CA GLU A 162 -29.63 18.61 -2.70
C GLU A 162 -30.31 19.21 -3.96
N SER A 163 -30.29 18.47 -5.08
CA SER A 163 -31.01 18.82 -6.31
C SER A 163 -32.52 18.50 -6.27
N ARG A 164 -33.05 18.12 -5.11
CA ARG A 164 -34.47 17.79 -4.85
C ARG A 164 -34.99 16.56 -5.59
N LEU A 165 -34.13 15.60 -5.90
CA LEU A 165 -34.60 14.28 -6.35
C LEU A 165 -35.39 13.61 -5.21
N PRO A 166 -36.59 13.04 -5.46
CA PRO A 166 -37.38 12.37 -4.43
C PRO A 166 -36.61 11.24 -3.75
N LEU A 167 -36.71 11.13 -2.42
CA LEU A 167 -35.95 10.13 -1.64
C LEU A 167 -36.36 8.68 -1.95
N ASP A 168 -37.58 8.47 -2.42
CA ASP A 168 -38.11 7.19 -2.89
C ASP A 168 -37.68 6.85 -4.33
N HIS A 169 -36.93 7.74 -5.00
CA HIS A 169 -36.40 7.46 -6.33
C HIS A 169 -35.52 6.20 -6.31
N SER A 170 -35.78 5.29 -7.25
CA SER A 170 -35.16 3.96 -7.32
C SER A 170 -33.63 3.99 -7.28
N ALA A 171 -33.01 4.97 -7.94
CA ALA A 171 -31.56 5.16 -7.93
C ALA A 171 -30.99 5.48 -6.53
N LEU A 172 -31.68 6.32 -5.74
CA LEU A 172 -31.24 6.67 -4.39
C LEU A 172 -31.43 5.49 -3.43
N GLN A 173 -32.55 4.77 -3.55
CA GLN A 173 -32.79 3.56 -2.77
C GLN A 173 -31.74 2.49 -3.03
N LYS A 174 -31.39 2.28 -4.32
CA LYS A 174 -30.32 1.35 -4.71
C LYS A 174 -28.96 1.77 -4.17
N ALA A 175 -28.61 3.05 -4.29
CA ALA A 175 -27.34 3.57 -3.78
C ALA A 175 -27.26 3.46 -2.25
N GLY A 176 -28.33 3.80 -1.53
CA GLY A 176 -28.41 3.67 -0.08
C GLY A 176 -28.25 2.22 0.38
N LYS A 177 -28.97 1.27 -0.25
CA LYS A 177 -28.81 -0.16 0.04
C LYS A 177 -27.38 -0.65 -0.21
N TRP A 178 -26.79 -0.25 -1.33
CA TRP A 178 -25.41 -0.61 -1.66
C TRP A 178 -24.41 -0.04 -0.66
N LEU A 179 -24.58 1.22 -0.21
CA LEU A 179 -23.72 1.81 0.82
C LEU A 179 -23.81 1.08 2.17
N LEU A 180 -25.01 0.62 2.56
CA LEU A 180 -25.20 -0.20 3.76
C LEU A 180 -24.45 -1.53 3.66
N GLU A 181 -24.43 -2.15 2.48
CA GLU A 181 -23.64 -3.37 2.22
C GLU A 181 -22.13 -3.14 2.31
N LYS A 182 -21.66 -1.89 2.24
CA LYS A 182 -20.22 -1.53 2.39
C LYS A 182 -19.82 -1.19 3.82
N GLN A 183 -20.73 -1.27 4.79
CA GLN A 183 -20.41 -0.99 6.18
C GLN A 183 -19.47 -2.05 6.77
N ILE A 184 -18.34 -1.60 7.34
CA ILE A 184 -17.37 -2.47 7.99
C ILE A 184 -17.74 -2.64 9.46
N THR A 185 -17.99 -3.89 9.84
CA THR A 185 -18.29 -4.32 11.21
C THR A 185 -17.10 -5.00 11.91
N LYS A 186 -15.92 -4.97 11.27
CA LYS A 186 -14.67 -5.51 11.83
C LYS A 186 -13.79 -4.40 12.39
N HIS A 187 -13.03 -4.70 13.43
CA HIS A 187 -12.03 -3.76 13.95
C HIS A 187 -10.81 -3.69 13.03
N GLY A 188 -10.45 -2.47 12.64
CA GLY A 188 -9.21 -2.18 11.94
C GLY A 188 -8.12 -1.61 12.85
N ASP A 189 -7.03 -1.14 12.25
CA ASP A 189 -5.89 -0.58 12.98
C ASP A 189 -6.20 0.69 13.79
N TRP A 190 -7.31 1.37 13.48
CA TRP A 190 -7.81 2.50 14.26
C TRP A 190 -8.17 2.09 15.70
N SER A 191 -8.52 0.82 15.93
CA SER A 191 -8.89 0.32 17.26
C SER A 191 -7.76 0.44 18.28
N TYR A 192 -6.49 0.43 17.83
CA TYR A 192 -5.32 0.57 18.70
C TYR A 192 -5.28 1.91 19.47
N LYS A 193 -5.84 2.98 18.87
CA LYS A 193 -5.91 4.31 19.50
C LYS A 193 -7.30 4.64 20.03
N SER A 194 -8.28 3.79 19.75
CA SER A 194 -9.66 4.01 20.18
C SER A 194 -9.84 3.59 21.64
N LYS A 195 -10.71 4.29 22.38
CA LYS A 195 -11.08 3.85 23.73
C LYS A 195 -11.84 2.53 23.64
N ALA A 196 -11.76 1.70 24.67
CA ALA A 196 -12.56 0.47 24.72
C ALA A 196 -14.06 0.82 24.60
N GLY A 197 -14.79 0.13 23.70
CA GLY A 197 -16.24 0.26 23.54
C GLY A 197 -16.75 0.88 22.23
N TYR A 198 -15.88 1.36 21.33
CA TYR A 198 -16.35 1.83 20.01
C TYR A 198 -16.74 0.67 19.10
N VAL A 199 -17.98 0.67 18.64
CA VAL A 199 -18.50 -0.33 17.69
C VAL A 199 -18.02 0.01 16.28
N PRO A 200 -17.48 -0.97 15.52
CA PRO A 200 -17.13 -0.78 14.12
C PRO A 200 -18.40 -0.58 13.28
N VAL A 201 -18.63 0.66 12.83
CA VAL A 201 -19.74 1.05 11.95
C VAL A 201 -19.28 1.92 10.78
N GLY A 202 -17.96 1.96 10.53
CA GLY A 202 -17.36 2.81 9.52
C GLY A 202 -17.66 2.34 8.11
N ILE A 203 -17.76 3.29 7.18
CA ILE A 203 -17.83 3.03 5.75
C ILE A 203 -16.48 3.42 5.14
N PRO A 204 -15.81 2.53 4.39
CA PRO A 204 -14.50 2.83 3.82
C PRO A 204 -14.65 3.78 2.63
N ILE A 205 -13.71 4.71 2.48
CA ILE A 205 -13.69 5.65 1.34
C ILE A 205 -13.38 4.90 0.03
N LEU A 206 -12.47 3.94 0.13
CA LEU A 206 -12.08 3.06 -0.96
C LEU A 206 -12.82 1.74 -0.81
N GLN A 207 -13.16 1.13 -1.94
CA GLN A 207 -13.67 -0.23 -1.89
C GLN A 207 -12.49 -1.17 -1.59
N GLN A 208 -12.55 -1.85 -0.45
CA GLN A 208 -11.85 -3.11 -0.28
C GLN A 208 -12.51 -4.08 -1.27
N MET A 209 -11.78 -4.49 -2.29
CA MET A 209 -12.28 -5.45 -3.26
C MET A 209 -12.75 -6.68 -2.49
N VAL A 210 -13.88 -7.21 -2.92
CA VAL A 210 -14.40 -8.54 -2.55
C VAL A 210 -14.55 -9.23 -3.90
N PRO A 211 -14.17 -10.51 -4.06
CA PRO A 211 -14.39 -11.20 -5.31
C PRO A 211 -15.87 -11.08 -5.68
N ARG A 212 -16.15 -10.64 -6.90
CA ARG A 212 -17.46 -10.91 -7.48
C ARG A 212 -17.49 -12.42 -7.71
N CYS A 213 -18.24 -13.14 -6.89
CA CYS A 213 -18.71 -14.47 -7.25
C CYS A 213 -19.57 -14.38 -8.52
#